data_AF-A0A1T4JJ34-F1
#
_entry.id   AF-A0A1T4JJ34-F1
#
_cell.length_a   1.000
_cell.length_b   1.000
_cell.length_c   1.000
_cell.angle_alpha   90.00
_cell.angle_beta   90.00
_cell.angle_gamma   90.00
#
_symmetry.space_group_name_H-M   'P 1'
#
loop_
_entity.id
_entity.type
_entity.pdbx_description
1 polymer ?
#
loop_
_entity_poly.entity_id
_entity_poly.type
_entity_poly.pdbx_seq_one_letter_code
_entity_poly.pdbx_strand_id
1 'polypeptide(L)'
;MIKKFKQFIFGKNNKSAGRDLIDVEKTYNFDPHPIRFYEEDIKETILCFSEEVEELGNVIEETDDFYRPHIEEKNEINNLSKRCFKFIQENSLNYFHKIDDFLYDRRNEEYLRKYLNTANELNNKIICNRTEFEYFEQIFDALYTYVVEENDHNLKFEKDLIWIFLHYMYYKCDIGEKYDKTT
;
A
#
# COMPACT_ATOMS: atom_id res chain seq x y z
N MET A 1 -1.56 24.47 0.51
CA MET A 1 -0.64 25.61 0.27
C MET A 1 0.73 25.03 -0.05
N ILE A 2 1.10 24.96 -1.33
CA ILE A 2 2.33 24.28 -1.81
C ILE A 2 3.56 25.10 -1.38
N LYS A 3 4.45 24.52 -0.57
CA LYS A 3 5.74 25.15 -0.21
C LYS A 3 6.78 24.84 -1.29
N LYS A 4 7.18 25.86 -2.05
CA LYS A 4 8.31 25.78 -2.99
C LYS A 4 9.63 25.98 -2.23
N PHE A 5 10.46 24.95 -2.15
CA PHE A 5 11.85 25.10 -1.69
C PHE A 5 12.77 25.34 -2.89
N LYS A 6 13.55 26.42 -2.83
CA LYS A 6 14.58 26.76 -3.82
C LYS A 6 15.94 26.36 -3.26
N GLN A 7 16.68 25.51 -3.97
CA GLN A 7 18.08 25.22 -3.65
C GLN A 7 18.97 25.96 -4.66
N PHE A 8 19.77 26.92 -4.20
CA PHE A 8 20.79 27.59 -5.01
C PHE A 8 22.11 26.83 -4.88
N ILE A 9 22.60 26.24 -5.99
CA ILE A 9 23.96 25.69 -6.04
C ILE A 9 24.91 26.81 -6.47
N PHE A 10 25.64 27.39 -5.53
CA PHE A 10 26.75 28.29 -5.85
C PHE A 10 27.98 27.49 -6.27
N GLY A 11 28.18 27.33 -7.58
CA GLY A 11 29.43 26.84 -8.14
C GLY A 11 30.55 27.86 -7.95
N LYS A 12 31.65 27.49 -7.27
CA LYS A 12 32.87 28.29 -7.24
C LYS A 12 33.44 28.40 -8.66
N ASN A 13 33.78 29.63 -9.08
CA ASN A 13 34.28 30.02 -10.40
C ASN A 13 35.50 29.21 -10.90
N ASN A 14 35.28 28.01 -11.44
CA ASN A 14 36.28 27.29 -12.23
C ASN A 14 35.96 27.46 -13.71
N LYS A 15 36.82 28.22 -14.41
CA LYS A 15 36.78 28.37 -15.87
C LYS A 15 37.18 27.04 -16.52
N SER A 16 36.22 26.33 -17.08
CA SER A 16 36.46 25.23 -18.02
C SER A 16 35.32 25.19 -19.04
N ALA A 17 35.69 24.91 -20.28
CA ALA A 17 34.97 25.25 -21.50
C ALA A 17 33.65 24.48 -21.74
N GLY A 18 32.69 25.17 -22.35
CA GLY A 18 31.78 24.62 -23.35
C GLY A 18 30.90 23.46 -22.93
N ARG A 19 29.85 23.77 -22.17
CA ARG A 19 28.49 23.22 -22.34
C ARG A 19 27.57 24.29 -21.78
N ASP A 20 26.60 24.72 -22.58
CA ASP A 20 25.55 25.63 -22.11
C ASP A 20 24.99 25.06 -20.81
N LEU A 21 25.23 25.76 -19.70
CA LEU A 21 24.51 25.50 -18.46
C LEU A 21 23.10 25.97 -18.74
N ILE A 22 22.27 25.06 -19.26
CA ILE A 22 20.83 25.22 -19.14
C ILE A 22 20.62 25.22 -17.63
N ASP A 23 20.40 26.41 -17.07
CA ASP A 23 19.76 26.60 -15.77
C ASP A 23 18.35 26.01 -15.94
N VAL A 24 18.28 24.68 -15.90
CA VAL A 24 17.02 23.98 -15.74
C VAL A 24 16.64 24.33 -14.31
N GLU A 25 15.80 25.35 -14.14
CA GLU A 25 15.00 25.50 -12.93
C GLU A 25 14.24 24.18 -12.75
N LYS A 26 14.88 23.20 -12.09
CA LYS A 26 14.24 22.00 -11.60
C LYS A 26 13.32 22.46 -10.50
N THR A 27 12.14 22.88 -10.91
CA THR A 27 11.02 23.12 -10.02
C THR A 27 10.62 21.75 -9.51
N TYR A 28 11.16 21.36 -8.35
CA TYR A 28 10.62 20.22 -7.61
C TYR A 28 9.24 20.65 -7.13
N ASN A 29 8.21 20.31 -7.90
CA ASN A 29 6.86 20.26 -7.39
C ASN A 29 6.85 19.09 -6.39
N PHE A 30 7.17 19.39 -5.14
CA PHE A 30 6.83 18.49 -4.03
C PHE A 30 5.31 18.44 -4.00
N ASP A 31 4.78 17.47 -4.71
CA ASP A 31 3.39 17.06 -4.59
C ASP A 31 3.34 16.15 -3.36
N PRO A 32 2.75 16.61 -2.24
CA PRO A 32 2.67 15.84 -1.02
C PRO A 32 1.53 14.83 -1.18
N HIS A 33 1.71 13.83 -2.05
CA HIS A 33 0.94 12.61 -1.87
C HIS A 33 1.43 12.02 -0.54
N PRO A 34 0.61 11.98 0.51
CA PRO A 34 1.07 11.75 1.88
C PRO A 34 1.79 10.40 2.04
N ILE A 35 1.51 9.43 1.18
CA ILE A 35 2.16 8.12 1.20
C ILE A 35 2.54 7.71 -0.23
N ARG A 36 3.84 7.73 -0.54
CA ARG A 36 4.43 7.23 -1.79
C ARG A 36 5.38 6.09 -1.48
N PHE A 37 5.30 4.96 -2.18
CA PHE A 37 6.09 3.76 -1.91
C PHE A 37 6.50 3.08 -3.22
N TYR A 38 7.27 1.99 -3.17
CA TYR A 38 7.56 1.23 -4.38
C TYR A 38 6.41 0.26 -4.70
N GLU A 39 5.52 0.67 -5.59
CA GLU A 39 4.28 -0.04 -5.92
C GLU A 39 4.45 -1.24 -6.84
N GLU A 40 5.58 -1.35 -7.55
CA GLU A 40 5.85 -2.48 -8.44
C GLU A 40 5.79 -3.82 -7.69
N ASP A 41 6.33 -3.87 -6.47
CA ASP A 41 6.35 -5.09 -5.63
C ASP A 41 4.93 -5.63 -5.39
N ILE A 42 3.99 -4.76 -5.01
CA ILE A 42 2.60 -5.18 -4.76
C ILE A 42 1.83 -5.41 -6.05
N LYS A 43 2.13 -4.66 -7.12
CA LYS A 43 1.52 -4.89 -8.44
C LYS A 43 1.86 -6.26 -8.99
N GLU A 44 3.14 -6.64 -8.97
CA GLU A 44 3.59 -7.95 -9.43
C GLU A 44 3.02 -9.08 -8.57
N THR A 45 2.92 -8.85 -7.26
CA THR A 45 2.29 -9.80 -6.32
C THR A 45 0.81 -10.01 -6.65
N ILE A 46 0.04 -8.93 -6.84
CA ILE A 46 -1.39 -9.02 -7.17
C ILE A 46 -1.60 -9.67 -8.54
N LEU A 47 -0.75 -9.35 -9.53
CA LEU A 47 -0.84 -9.95 -10.87
C LEU A 47 -0.68 -11.47 -10.79
N CYS A 48 0.38 -11.95 -10.14
CA CYS A 48 0.60 -13.39 -9.99
C CYS A 48 -0.51 -14.08 -9.19
N PHE A 49 -0.98 -13.46 -8.12
CA PHE A 49 -2.15 -13.95 -7.37
C PHE A 49 -3.39 -14.08 -8.27
N SER A 50 -3.67 -13.08 -9.10
CA SER A 50 -4.84 -13.10 -9.97
C SER A 50 -4.79 -14.23 -11.01
N GLU A 51 -3.61 -14.49 -11.58
CA GLU A 51 -3.39 -15.59 -12.53
C GLU A 51 -3.57 -16.96 -11.85
N GLU A 52 -3.02 -17.16 -10.64
CA GLU A 52 -3.14 -18.43 -9.93
C GLU A 52 -4.58 -18.72 -9.44
N VAL A 53 -5.30 -17.70 -8.99
CA VAL A 53 -6.69 -17.87 -8.50
C VAL A 53 -7.65 -18.17 -9.65
N GLU A 54 -7.43 -17.59 -10.84
CA GLU A 54 -8.20 -17.94 -12.04
C GLU A 54 -7.99 -19.42 -12.43
N GLU A 55 -6.76 -19.93 -12.32
CA GLU A 55 -6.43 -21.32 -12.62
C GLU A 55 -7.03 -22.34 -11.64
N LEU A 56 -7.18 -21.97 -10.38
CA LEU A 56 -7.75 -22.82 -9.32
C LEU A 56 -9.29 -22.91 -9.36
N GLY A 57 -9.95 -22.04 -10.12
CA GLY A 57 -11.40 -21.98 -10.26
C GLY A 57 -12.09 -21.39 -9.02
N ASN A 58 -13.29 -20.84 -9.22
CA ASN A 58 -14.15 -20.28 -8.17
C ASN A 58 -14.76 -21.37 -7.27
N VAL A 59 -13.93 -22.18 -6.62
CA VAL A 59 -14.39 -22.94 -5.46
C VAL A 59 -14.66 -21.91 -4.38
N ILE A 60 -15.94 -21.61 -4.19
CA ILE A 60 -16.42 -20.88 -3.02
C ILE A 60 -16.31 -21.88 -1.89
N GLU A 61 -15.14 -21.93 -1.25
CA GLU A 61 -15.06 -22.56 0.05
C GLU A 61 -15.89 -21.71 1.01
N GLU A 62 -16.78 -22.38 1.76
CA GLU A 62 -17.45 -21.76 2.90
C GLU A 62 -16.35 -21.20 3.77
N THR A 63 -16.24 -19.87 3.81
CA THR A 63 -15.14 -19.19 4.47
C THR A 63 -15.18 -19.59 5.93
N ASP A 64 -14.20 -20.40 6.33
CA ASP A 64 -13.90 -20.66 7.73
C ASP A 64 -13.88 -19.30 8.43
N ASP A 65 -14.54 -19.24 9.58
CA ASP A 65 -14.70 -18.04 10.39
C ASP A 65 -13.31 -17.48 10.68
N PHE A 66 -12.83 -16.54 9.83
CA PHE A 66 -11.47 -16.01 9.85
C PHE A 66 -11.38 -15.03 11.02
N TYR A 67 -11.58 -15.57 12.23
CA TYR A 67 -11.72 -14.83 13.45
C TYR A 67 -10.37 -14.22 13.79
N ARG A 68 -10.37 -12.91 13.93
CA ARG A 68 -9.21 -12.18 14.43
C ARG A 68 -9.49 -11.65 15.82
N PRO A 69 -8.81 -12.18 16.85
CA PRO A 69 -8.84 -11.58 18.17
C PRO A 69 -8.45 -10.10 18.11
N HIS A 70 -9.17 -9.26 18.84
CA HIS A 70 -8.87 -7.84 19.02
C HIS A 70 -8.93 -6.96 17.76
N ILE A 71 -9.71 -7.37 16.75
CA ILE A 71 -9.89 -6.54 15.55
C ILE A 71 -10.67 -5.26 15.87
N GLU A 72 -11.62 -5.31 16.80
CA GLU A 72 -12.38 -4.16 17.27
C GLU A 72 -11.47 -3.10 17.91
N GLU A 73 -10.59 -3.50 18.83
CA GLU A 73 -9.62 -2.61 19.48
C GLU A 73 -8.64 -2.03 18.46
N LYS A 74 -8.19 -2.81 17.47
CA LYS A 74 -7.36 -2.29 16.38
C LYS A 74 -8.11 -1.23 15.56
N ASN A 75 -9.38 -1.48 15.24
CA ASN A 75 -10.22 -0.53 14.50
C ASN A 75 -10.36 0.79 15.26
N GLU A 76 -10.55 0.73 16.58
CA GLU A 76 -10.61 1.90 17.45
C GLU A 76 -9.29 2.68 17.47
N ILE A 77 -8.15 2.00 17.71
CA ILE A 77 -6.82 2.64 17.74
C ILE A 77 -6.51 3.34 16.42
N ASN A 78 -6.84 2.69 15.29
CA ASN A 78 -6.54 3.23 13.98
C ASN A 78 -7.60 4.21 13.47
N ASN A 79 -8.69 4.44 14.20
CA ASN A 79 -9.86 5.20 13.76
C ASN A 79 -10.41 4.72 12.40
N LEU A 80 -10.58 3.39 12.24
CA LEU A 80 -11.29 2.79 11.11
C LEU A 80 -12.79 2.80 11.40
N SER A 81 -13.60 3.36 10.51
CA SER A 81 -15.04 3.43 10.77
C SER A 81 -15.70 2.04 10.75
N LYS A 82 -16.75 1.86 11.58
CA LYS A 82 -17.56 0.63 11.59
C LYS A 82 -18.16 0.32 10.21
N ARG A 83 -18.50 1.36 9.43
CA ARG A 83 -19.01 1.21 8.06
C ARG A 83 -17.94 0.63 7.14
N CYS A 84 -16.72 1.16 7.19
CA CYS A 84 -15.61 0.63 6.42
C CYS A 84 -15.28 -0.80 6.83
N PHE A 85 -15.20 -1.08 8.13
CA PHE A 85 -14.93 -2.44 8.59
C PHE A 85 -15.99 -3.45 8.13
N LYS A 86 -17.29 -3.11 8.21
CA LYS A 86 -18.36 -3.94 7.65
C LYS A 86 -18.18 -4.19 6.14
N PHE A 87 -17.77 -3.17 5.39
CA PHE A 87 -17.48 -3.33 3.96
C PHE A 87 -16.32 -4.32 3.72
N ILE A 88 -15.24 -4.27 4.52
CA ILE A 88 -14.14 -5.25 4.46
C ILE A 88 -14.67 -6.66 4.70
N GLN A 89 -15.54 -6.84 5.70
CA GLN A 89 -16.11 -8.14 6.03
C GLN A 89 -16.91 -8.73 4.87
N GLU A 90 -17.74 -7.91 4.22
CA GLU A 90 -18.63 -8.35 3.15
C GLU A 90 -17.91 -8.57 1.81
N ASN A 91 -16.80 -7.86 1.55
CA ASN A 91 -16.20 -7.79 0.20
C ASN A 91 -14.76 -8.30 0.10
N SER A 92 -14.06 -8.53 1.22
CA SER A 92 -12.64 -8.90 1.18
C SER A 92 -12.27 -10.15 1.98
N LEU A 93 -13.00 -10.48 3.05
CA LEU A 93 -12.66 -11.65 3.89
C LEU A 93 -12.62 -12.96 3.11
N ASN A 94 -13.47 -13.11 2.09
CA ASN A 94 -13.53 -14.29 1.24
C ASN A 94 -12.25 -14.53 0.40
N TYR A 95 -11.35 -13.54 0.31
CA TYR A 95 -10.06 -13.68 -0.35
C TYR A 95 -8.92 -13.97 0.61
N PHE A 96 -9.07 -13.76 1.92
CA PHE A 96 -7.94 -13.78 2.85
C PHE A 96 -7.26 -15.14 2.98
N HIS A 97 -8.04 -16.24 2.99
CA HIS A 97 -7.48 -17.59 2.96
C HIS A 97 -6.73 -17.87 1.65
N LYS A 98 -7.27 -17.43 0.51
CA LYS A 98 -6.60 -17.57 -0.80
C LYS A 98 -5.28 -16.82 -0.84
N ILE A 99 -5.23 -15.64 -0.22
CA ILE A 99 -3.99 -14.86 -0.11
C ILE A 99 -3.00 -15.54 0.82
N ASP A 100 -3.44 -16.11 1.96
CA ASP A 100 -2.58 -16.93 2.81
C ASP A 100 -2.00 -18.11 2.02
N ASP A 101 -2.83 -18.91 1.34
CA ASP A 101 -2.40 -20.06 0.55
C ASP A 101 -1.41 -19.67 -0.55
N PHE A 102 -1.70 -18.58 -1.27
CA PHE A 102 -0.82 -18.04 -2.30
C PHE A 102 0.53 -17.60 -1.72
N LEU A 103 0.53 -16.77 -0.67
CA LEU A 103 1.76 -16.19 -0.11
C LEU A 103 2.63 -17.24 0.58
N TYR A 104 2.04 -18.26 1.21
CA TYR A 104 2.78 -19.29 1.93
C TYR A 104 3.10 -20.53 1.09
N ASP A 105 2.68 -20.59 -0.18
CA ASP A 105 3.21 -21.56 -1.13
C ASP A 105 4.71 -21.31 -1.36
N ARG A 106 5.52 -22.37 -1.22
CA ARG A 106 6.96 -22.31 -1.43
C ARG A 106 7.35 -21.78 -2.83
N ARG A 107 6.52 -22.02 -3.85
CA ARG A 107 6.73 -21.52 -5.21
C ARG A 107 6.67 -19.99 -5.28
N ASN A 108 5.96 -19.37 -4.32
CA ASN A 108 5.65 -17.95 -4.29
C ASN A 108 6.49 -17.17 -3.26
N GLU A 109 7.60 -17.74 -2.78
CA GLU A 109 8.51 -17.11 -1.80
C GLU A 109 8.99 -15.71 -2.25
N GLU A 110 9.17 -15.49 -3.56
CA GLU A 110 9.49 -14.17 -4.10
C GLU A 110 8.36 -13.15 -3.88
N TYR A 111 7.11 -13.55 -4.10
CA TYR A 111 5.95 -12.68 -3.93
C TYR A 111 5.65 -12.42 -2.46
N LEU A 112 5.87 -13.40 -1.57
CA LEU A 112 5.84 -13.18 -0.13
C LEU A 112 6.87 -12.11 0.29
N ARG A 113 8.09 -12.16 -0.25
CA ARG A 113 9.12 -11.15 0.03
C ARG A 113 8.70 -9.76 -0.46
N LYS A 114 8.15 -9.65 -1.68
CA LYS A 114 7.63 -8.38 -2.23
C LYS A 114 6.49 -7.84 -1.37
N TYR A 115 5.51 -8.67 -1.04
CA TYR A 115 4.41 -8.34 -0.12
C TYR A 115 4.92 -7.78 1.22
N LEU A 116 5.84 -8.50 1.88
CA LEU A 116 6.38 -8.09 3.17
C LEU A 116 7.19 -6.79 3.08
N ASN A 117 7.97 -6.60 2.00
CA ASN A 117 8.69 -5.36 1.74
C ASN A 117 7.71 -4.19 1.60
N THR A 118 6.67 -4.34 0.78
CA THR A 118 5.62 -3.33 0.63
C THR A 118 4.94 -3.03 1.96
N ALA A 119 4.48 -4.06 2.68
CA ALA A 119 3.76 -3.85 3.93
C ALA A 119 4.60 -3.11 4.98
N ASN A 120 5.89 -3.47 5.10
CA ASN A 120 6.83 -2.77 5.96
C ASN A 120 7.05 -1.31 5.54
N GLU A 121 7.24 -1.05 4.23
CA GLU A 121 7.40 0.30 3.70
C GLU A 121 6.15 1.15 3.96
N LEU A 122 4.97 0.59 3.67
CA LEU A 122 3.68 1.22 3.90
C LEU A 122 3.48 1.57 5.37
N ASN A 123 3.71 0.62 6.27
CA ASN A 123 3.51 0.87 7.70
C ASN A 123 4.43 1.98 8.23
N ASN A 124 5.70 2.00 7.80
CA ASN A 124 6.64 3.08 8.15
C ASN A 124 6.12 4.44 7.69
N LYS A 125 5.57 4.53 6.48
CA LYS A 125 5.03 5.79 5.95
C LYS A 125 3.71 6.17 6.60
N ILE A 126 2.84 5.21 6.90
CA ILE A 126 1.60 5.43 7.64
C ILE A 126 1.92 6.04 8.99
N ILE A 127 2.87 5.49 9.75
CA ILE A 127 3.28 6.03 11.05
C ILE A 127 3.77 7.49 10.91
N CYS A 128 4.61 7.77 9.91
CA CYS A 128 5.13 9.13 9.68
C CYS A 128 4.06 10.15 9.29
N ASN A 129 2.95 9.73 8.69
CA ASN A 129 1.94 10.62 8.12
C ASN A 129 0.56 10.42 8.76
N ARG A 130 0.45 9.66 9.86
CA ARG A 130 -0.85 9.28 10.45
C ARG A 130 -1.71 10.49 10.79
N THR A 131 -1.09 11.59 11.24
CA THR A 131 -1.78 12.83 11.62
C THR A 131 -2.41 13.59 10.45
N GLU A 132 -2.03 13.28 9.21
CA GLU A 132 -2.58 13.91 8.00
C GLU A 132 -3.94 13.31 7.61
N PHE A 133 -4.36 12.21 8.25
CA PHE A 133 -5.60 11.51 7.98
C PHE A 133 -6.47 11.46 9.24
N GLU A 134 -7.77 11.71 9.11
CA GLU A 134 -8.69 11.54 10.23
C GLU A 134 -9.00 10.05 10.41
N TYR A 135 -9.45 9.40 9.33
CA TYR A 135 -9.90 8.01 9.32
C TYR A 135 -8.94 7.10 8.57
N PHE A 136 -8.81 5.84 9.01
CA PHE A 136 -7.92 4.88 8.35
C PHE A 136 -8.37 4.56 6.91
N GLU A 137 -9.67 4.59 6.61
CA GLU A 137 -10.14 4.40 5.25
C GLU A 137 -9.62 5.44 4.23
N GLN A 138 -9.24 6.64 4.69
CA GLN A 138 -8.62 7.65 3.82
C GLN A 138 -7.19 7.25 3.42
N ILE A 139 -6.50 6.46 4.27
CA ILE A 139 -5.20 5.89 3.96
C ILE A 139 -5.36 4.84 2.87
N PHE A 140 -6.36 3.95 2.97
CA PHE A 140 -6.61 2.97 1.91
C PHE A 140 -6.86 3.64 0.56
N ASP A 141 -7.69 4.69 0.53
CA ASP A 141 -7.99 5.44 -0.69
C ASP A 141 -6.74 6.10 -1.30
N ALA A 142 -5.88 6.71 -0.46
CA ALA A 142 -4.63 7.30 -0.90
C ALA A 142 -3.66 6.26 -1.48
N LEU A 143 -3.55 5.09 -0.83
CA LEU A 143 -2.69 4.00 -1.30
C LEU A 143 -3.20 3.40 -2.61
N TYR A 144 -4.50 3.15 -2.71
CA TYR A 144 -5.13 2.66 -3.93
C TYR A 144 -4.90 3.63 -5.09
N THR A 145 -5.16 4.92 -4.86
CA THR A 145 -4.99 5.98 -5.87
C THR A 145 -3.54 6.02 -6.36
N TYR A 146 -2.58 5.99 -5.44
CA TYR A 146 -1.15 5.97 -5.80
C TYR A 146 -0.77 4.77 -6.67
N VAL A 147 -1.17 3.54 -6.30
CA VAL A 147 -0.88 2.34 -7.11
C VAL A 147 -1.47 2.46 -8.52
N VAL A 148 -2.69 2.99 -8.63
CA VAL A 148 -3.36 3.15 -9.92
C VAL A 148 -2.70 4.24 -10.79
N GLU A 149 -2.32 5.37 -10.19
CA GLU A 149 -1.71 6.51 -10.88
C GLU A 149 -0.29 6.20 -11.37
N GLU A 150 0.57 5.60 -10.54
CA GLU A 150 1.95 5.23 -10.93
C GLU A 150 1.98 4.17 -12.05
N ASN A 151 0.88 3.47 -12.26
CA ASN A 151 0.74 2.48 -13.33
C ASN A 151 -0.06 2.98 -14.54
N ASP A 152 -0.22 4.31 -14.69
CA ASP A 152 -0.96 4.93 -15.80
C ASP A 152 -2.37 4.34 -16.00
N HIS A 153 -3.02 3.91 -14.91
CA HIS A 153 -4.29 3.18 -14.91
C HIS A 153 -4.29 1.86 -15.72
N ASN A 154 -3.13 1.35 -16.12
CA ASN A 154 -2.93 0.18 -16.98
C ASN A 154 -2.48 -1.05 -16.18
N LEU A 155 -3.41 -1.59 -15.38
CA LEU A 155 -3.19 -2.78 -14.58
C LEU A 155 -3.73 -4.01 -15.32
N LYS A 156 -3.00 -5.13 -15.24
CA LYS A 156 -3.35 -6.39 -15.91
C LYS A 156 -4.21 -7.34 -15.06
N PHE A 157 -4.78 -6.82 -13.98
CA PHE A 157 -5.63 -7.54 -13.03
C PHE A 157 -6.80 -6.64 -12.61
N GLU A 158 -7.82 -7.24 -11.96
CA GLU A 158 -8.96 -6.48 -11.44
C GLU A 158 -8.56 -5.51 -10.33
N LYS A 159 -8.91 -4.23 -10.47
CA LYS A 159 -8.46 -3.17 -9.55
C LYS A 159 -8.93 -3.38 -8.10
N ASP A 160 -10.03 -4.09 -7.90
CA ASP A 160 -10.55 -4.42 -6.57
C ASP A 160 -9.56 -5.28 -5.76
N LEU A 161 -8.67 -6.02 -6.42
CA LEU A 161 -7.62 -6.78 -5.75
C LEU A 161 -6.63 -5.88 -4.98
N ILE A 162 -6.45 -4.63 -5.39
CA ILE A 162 -5.63 -3.66 -4.62
C ILE A 162 -6.29 -3.41 -3.26
N TRP A 163 -7.59 -3.14 -3.24
CA TRP A 163 -8.35 -2.95 -2.00
C TRP A 163 -8.29 -4.19 -1.12
N ILE A 164 -8.50 -5.36 -1.72
CA ILE A 164 -8.46 -6.64 -1.01
C ILE A 164 -7.10 -6.87 -0.34
N PHE A 165 -5.98 -6.61 -1.03
CA PHE A 165 -4.64 -6.75 -0.45
C PHE A 165 -4.37 -5.71 0.65
N LEU A 166 -4.82 -4.47 0.51
CA LEU A 166 -4.72 -3.44 1.55
C LEU A 166 -5.53 -3.82 2.80
N HIS A 167 -6.76 -4.31 2.61
CA HIS A 167 -7.59 -4.82 3.69
C HIS A 167 -6.95 -6.03 4.36
N TYR A 168 -6.36 -6.94 3.57
CA TYR A 168 -5.64 -8.11 4.06
C TYR A 168 -4.43 -7.70 4.92
N MET A 169 -3.59 -6.77 4.45
CA MET A 169 -2.47 -6.22 5.24
C MET A 169 -2.93 -5.62 6.57
N TYR A 170 -4.02 -4.83 6.55
CA TYR A 170 -4.57 -4.27 7.78
C TYR A 170 -5.06 -5.37 8.72
N TYR A 171 -5.79 -6.34 8.17
CA TYR A 171 -6.33 -7.45 8.93
C TYR A 171 -5.22 -8.35 9.49
N LYS A 172 -4.12 -8.60 8.79
CA LYS A 172 -2.97 -9.34 9.33
C LYS A 172 -2.10 -8.57 10.31
N CYS A 173 -2.44 -7.31 10.59
CA CYS A 173 -1.64 -6.36 11.40
C CYS A 173 -0.33 -5.91 10.74
N ASP A 174 -0.16 -6.10 9.44
CA ASP A 174 1.06 -5.70 8.75
C ASP A 174 1.13 -4.18 8.57
N ILE A 175 -0.03 -3.52 8.49
CA ILE A 175 -0.15 -2.06 8.48
C ILE A 175 -1.08 -1.54 9.58
N GLY A 176 -0.84 -0.29 9.99
CA GLY A 176 -1.55 0.39 11.06
C GLY A 176 -1.09 -0.06 12.45
N GLU A 177 -1.46 0.72 13.46
CA GLU A 177 -1.08 0.45 14.84
C GLU A 177 -1.63 -0.92 15.28
N LYS A 178 -0.81 -1.64 16.04
CA LYS A 178 -1.16 -2.94 16.60
C LYS A 178 -1.79 -2.73 17.97
N TYR A 179 -2.79 -3.52 18.30
CA TYR A 179 -3.21 -3.63 19.69
C TYR A 179 -2.16 -4.47 20.42
N ASP A 180 -1.31 -3.81 21.20
CA ASP A 180 -0.31 -4.46 22.05
C ASP A 180 -0.83 -4.48 23.50
N LYS A 181 -1.03 -5.68 24.06
CA LYS A 181 -1.35 -5.84 25.49
C LYS A 181 -0.07 -5.77 26.33
N THR A 182 0.78 -4.78 26.11
CA THR A 182 1.85 -4.49 27.09
C THR A 182 1.26 -3.60 28.18
N THR A 183 0.56 -4.26 29.11
CA THR A 183 0.27 -3.72 30.45
C THR A 183 1.43 -4.03 31.38
#